data_AF-A0A7R9AKK2-F1
#
_entry.id   AF-A0A7R9AKK2-F1
#
_cell.length_a   1.000
_cell.length_b   1.000
_cell.length_c   1.000
_cell.angle_alpha   90.00
_cell.angle_beta   90.00
_cell.angle_gamma   90.00
#
_symmetry.space_group_name_H-M   'P 1'
#
loop_
_entity.id
_entity.type
_entity.pdbx_description
1 polymer ?
#
loop_
_entity_poly.entity_id
_entity_poly.type
_entity_poly.pdbx_seq_one_letter_code
_entity_poly.pdbx_strand_id
1 'polypeptide(L)'
;MYVLRDVFLMIRRKKLTIFTDAKDTTSVHELKKIIEGILKVNPTNQQLFNKDNFVMEDDKTLQEYGLTSAIAKAQSPAVVGLALR
;
A
#
# COMPACT_ATOMS: atom_id res chain seq x y z
N MET A 1 -18.55 -14.43 12.82
CA MET A 1 -18.64 -13.16 12.08
C MET A 1 -17.22 -12.75 11.72
N TYR A 2 -16.80 -12.90 10.46
CA TYR A 2 -15.45 -12.51 10.04
C TYR A 2 -15.41 -10.98 9.91
N VAL A 3 -14.56 -10.32 10.69
CA VAL A 3 -14.34 -8.89 10.54
C VAL A 3 -13.53 -8.68 9.27
N LEU A 4 -14.12 -8.03 8.27
CA LEU A 4 -13.39 -7.58 7.08
C LEU A 4 -12.36 -6.54 7.54
N ARG A 5 -11.08 -6.86 7.43
CA ARG A 5 -9.97 -5.98 7.84
C ARG A 5 -9.45 -5.19 6.65
N ASP A 6 -10.34 -4.40 6.06
CA ASP A 6 -9.97 -3.51 4.97
C ASP A 6 -9.13 -2.35 5.49
N VAL A 7 -8.10 -2.00 4.74
CA VAL A 7 -7.25 -0.84 4.95
C VAL A 7 -7.32 0.05 3.74
N PHE A 8 -7.51 1.35 3.99
CA PHE A 8 -7.63 2.35 2.94
C PHE A 8 -6.30 3.07 2.81
N LEU A 9 -5.76 3.12 1.59
CA LEU A 9 -4.42 3.58 1.29
C LEU A 9 -4.44 4.79 0.36
N MET A 10 -3.47 5.66 0.57
CA MET A 10 -3.12 6.78 -0.29
C MET A 10 -1.69 6.57 -0.79
N ILE A 11 -1.54 5.97 -1.97
CA ILE A 11 -0.23 5.73 -2.59
C ILE A 11 0.20 7.01 -3.30
N ARG A 12 1.35 7.58 -2.90
CA ARG A 12 1.81 8.90 -3.36
C ARG A 12 3.15 8.84 -4.09
N ARG A 13 3.21 9.52 -5.24
CA ARG A 13 4.44 9.74 -6.01
C ARG A 13 4.40 11.09 -6.70
N LYS A 14 5.33 12.01 -6.40
CA LYS A 14 5.35 13.36 -6.99
C LYS A 14 3.96 14.03 -6.85
N LYS A 15 3.29 14.35 -7.97
CA LYS A 15 1.92 14.92 -8.00
C LYS A 15 0.81 13.86 -8.16
N LEU A 16 1.16 12.57 -8.24
CA LEU A 16 0.22 11.46 -8.36
C LEU A 16 -0.18 10.94 -6.97
N THR A 17 -1.48 10.72 -6.79
CA THR A 17 -2.07 10.06 -5.64
C THR A 17 -3.07 9.00 -6.12
N ILE A 18 -2.92 7.76 -5.67
CA ILE A 18 -3.85 6.66 -5.93
C ILE A 18 -4.55 6.33 -4.61
N PHE A 19 -5.88 6.38 -4.61
CA PHE A 19 -6.70 5.87 -3.52
C PHE A 19 -7.12 4.45 -3.85
N THR A 20 -6.86 3.52 -2.94
CA THR A 20 -7.24 2.12 -3.08
C THR A 20 -7.43 1.50 -1.71
N ASP A 21 -8.13 0.38 -1.65
CA ASP A 21 -8.25 -0.46 -0.47
C ASP A 21 -7.61 -1.83 -0.69
N ALA A 22 -7.22 -2.47 0.40
CA ALA A 22 -6.69 -3.82 0.42
C ALA A 22 -7.03 -4.48 1.77
N LYS A 23 -6.73 -5.77 1.92
CA LYS A 23 -6.76 -6.41 3.24
C LYS A 23 -5.48 -6.04 3.99
N ASP A 24 -5.54 -5.91 5.32
CA ASP A 24 -4.34 -5.73 6.14
C ASP A 24 -3.34 -6.90 5.99
N THR A 25 -3.82 -8.09 5.63
CA THR A 25 -3.02 -9.28 5.28
C THR A 25 -2.47 -9.28 3.86
N THR A 26 -2.84 -8.32 3.00
CA THR A 26 -2.28 -8.22 1.65
C THR A 26 -0.77 -8.00 1.75
N SER A 27 0.00 -8.70 0.92
CA SER A 27 1.46 -8.53 0.83
C SER A 27 1.82 -7.25 0.08
N VAL A 28 3.02 -6.75 0.34
CA VAL A 28 3.60 -5.61 -0.40
C VAL A 28 3.69 -5.94 -1.90
N HIS A 29 4.03 -7.19 -2.25
CA HIS A 29 4.05 -7.62 -3.65
C HIS A 29 2.67 -7.52 -4.32
N GLU A 30 1.61 -7.97 -3.66
CA GLU A 30 0.23 -7.85 -4.16
C GLU A 30 -0.20 -6.39 -4.29
N LEU A 31 0.18 -5.52 -3.36
CA LEU A 31 -0.08 -4.08 -3.50
C LEU A 31 0.64 -3.49 -4.72
N LYS A 32 1.88 -3.92 -5.00
CA LYS A 32 2.59 -3.54 -6.24
C LYS A 32 1.87 -4.04 -7.50
N LYS A 33 1.20 -5.20 -7.45
CA LYS A 33 0.36 -5.70 -8.56
C LYS A 33 -0.89 -4.85 -8.79
N ILE A 34 -1.52 -4.34 -7.73
CA ILE A 34 -2.61 -3.37 -7.85
C ILE A 34 -2.11 -2.09 -8.54
N ILE A 35 -0.94 -1.59 -8.12
CA ILE A 35 -0.30 -0.42 -8.75
C ILE A 35 0.09 -0.69 -10.20
N GLU A 36 0.59 -1.88 -10.52
CA GLU A 36 0.89 -2.32 -11.90
C GLU A 36 -0.37 -2.25 -12.77
N GLY A 37 -1.51 -2.71 -12.25
CA GLY A 37 -2.80 -2.63 -12.94
C GLY A 37 -3.19 -1.21 -13.36
N ILE A 38 -2.80 -0.21 -12.56
CA ILE A 38 -3.13 1.21 -12.77
C ILE A 38 -2.06 1.92 -13.61
N LEU A 39 -0.78 1.80 -13.23
CA LEU A 39 0.33 2.55 -13.82
C LEU A 39 1.04 1.81 -14.96
N LYS A 40 0.73 0.53 -15.17
CA LYS A 40 1.37 -0.33 -16.16
C LYS A 40 2.90 -0.44 -15.99
N VAL A 41 3.36 -0.37 -14.74
CA VAL A 41 4.77 -0.54 -14.37
C VAL A 41 4.93 -1.84 -13.58
N ASN A 42 5.87 -2.69 -14.00
CA ASN A 42 6.12 -3.97 -13.36
C ASN A 42 6.51 -3.79 -11.86
N PRO A 43 6.05 -4.66 -10.93
CA PRO A 43 6.41 -4.59 -9.51
C PRO A 43 7.90 -4.48 -9.22
N THR A 44 8.77 -5.09 -10.04
CA THR A 44 10.23 -5.01 -9.86
C THR A 44 10.80 -3.60 -10.07
N ASN A 45 10.06 -2.75 -10.80
CA ASN A 45 10.38 -1.34 -11.02
C ASN A 45 9.63 -0.41 -10.05
N GLN A 46 8.98 -0.96 -9.01
CA GLN A 46 8.29 -0.21 -7.96
C GLN A 46 8.98 -0.41 -6.62
N GLN A 47 9.16 0.68 -5.88
CA GLN A 47 9.61 0.65 -4.49
C GLN A 47 8.60 1.37 -3.61
N LEU A 48 8.07 0.66 -2.60
CA LEU A 48 7.11 1.18 -1.65
C LEU A 48 7.80 1.57 -0.35
N PHE A 49 7.30 2.63 0.27
CA PHE A 49 7.81 3.18 1.51
C PHE A 49 6.68 3.37 2.52
N ASN A 50 6.93 3.02 3.78
CA ASN A 50 6.01 3.33 4.86
C ASN A 50 6.08 4.82 5.25
N LYS A 51 5.28 5.24 6.25
CA LYS A 51 5.23 6.62 6.75
C LYS A 51 6.58 7.16 7.25
N ASP A 52 7.49 6.27 7.65
CA ASP A 52 8.80 6.58 8.21
C ASP A 52 9.89 6.56 7.13
N ASN A 53 9.51 6.45 5.84
CA ASN A 53 10.38 6.32 4.68
C ASN A 53 11.24 5.03 4.67
N PHE A 54 10.85 4.00 5.41
CA PHE A 54 11.48 2.69 5.29
C PHE A 54 10.95 1.93 4.09
N VAL A 55 11.84 1.27 3.36
CA VAL A 55 11.50 0.41 2.23
C VAL A 55 10.67 -0.77 2.72
N MET A 56 9.59 -1.05 2.00
CA MET A 56 8.71 -2.18 2.28
C MET A 56 9.18 -3.43 1.49
N GLU A 57 9.29 -4.56 2.18
CA GLU A 57 9.72 -5.86 1.67
C GLU A 57 8.53 -6.63 1.08
N ASP A 58 8.73 -7.27 -0.08
CA ASP A 58 7.65 -7.86 -0.89
C ASP A 58 6.85 -8.97 -0.19
N ASP A 59 7.52 -9.73 0.67
CA ASP A 59 6.97 -10.88 1.42
C ASP A 59 6.22 -10.47 2.69
N LYS A 60 6.37 -9.22 3.14
CA LYS A 60 5.67 -8.70 4.30
C LYS A 60 4.28 -8.20 3.96
N THR A 61 3.40 -8.29 4.94
CA THR A 61 2.02 -7.82 4.87
C THR A 61 1.89 -6.33 5.22
N LEU A 62 0.79 -5.70 4.82
CA LEU A 62 0.51 -4.30 5.18
C LEU A 62 0.44 -4.11 6.70
N GLN A 63 -0.14 -5.06 7.44
CA GLN A 63 -0.21 -5.01 8.91
C GLN A 63 1.17 -4.99 9.58
N GLU A 64 2.19 -5.64 9.01
CA GLU A 64 3.56 -5.64 9.56
C GLU A 64 4.22 -4.25 9.47
N TYR A 65 3.72 -3.40 8.58
CA TYR A 65 4.09 -1.98 8.50
C TYR A 65 3.12 -1.07 9.27
N GLY A 66 2.24 -1.64 10.10
CA GLY A 66 1.28 -0.90 10.91
C GLY A 66 0.06 -0.37 10.13
N LEU A 67 -0.13 -0.80 8.88
CA LEU A 67 -1.31 -0.47 8.09
C LEU A 67 -2.42 -1.43 8.49
N THR A 68 -3.18 -1.05 9.51
CA THR A 68 -4.29 -1.85 10.07
C THR A 68 -5.61 -1.11 9.91
N SER A 69 -6.75 -1.82 9.97
CA SER A 69 -8.09 -1.21 9.84
C SER A 69 -8.41 -0.17 10.92
N ALA A 70 -7.71 -0.21 12.06
CA ALA A 70 -7.82 0.79 13.12
C ALA A 70 -7.15 2.13 12.76
N ILE A 71 -6.12 2.09 11.91
CA ILE A 71 -5.29 3.25 11.55
C ILE A 71 -5.67 3.76 10.15
N ALA A 72 -5.73 2.87 9.17
CA ALA A 72 -5.97 3.16 7.76
C ALA A 72 -7.47 3.15 7.42
N LYS A 73 -8.21 4.13 7.92
CA LYS A 73 -9.68 4.22 7.76
C LYS A 73 -10.06 4.90 6.44
N ALA A 74 -11.27 4.65 5.93
CA ALA A 74 -11.75 5.25 4.68
C ALA A 74 -11.68 6.80 4.68
N GLN A 75 -12.07 7.42 5.79
CA GLN A 75 -12.02 8.88 5.96
C GLN A 75 -10.62 9.42 6.29
N SER A 76 -9.66 8.54 6.62
CA SER A 76 -8.27 8.90 6.91
C SER A 76 -7.33 7.80 6.40
N PRO A 77 -7.15 7.69 5.07
CA PRO A 77 -6.34 6.64 4.48
C PRO A 77 -4.86 6.76 4.89
N ALA A 78 -4.19 5.62 5.07
CA ALA A 78 -2.78 5.60 5.39
C ALA A 78 -1.92 5.89 4.15
N VAL A 79 -0.86 6.68 4.32
CA VAL A 79 0.02 7.07 3.22
C VAL A 79 1.08 5.99 2.97
N VAL A 80 1.25 5.62 1.70
CA VAL A 80 2.33 4.77 1.21
C VAL A 80 3.11 5.54 0.14
N GLY A 81 4.42 5.69 0.31
CA GLY A 81 5.28 6.31 -0.70
C GLY A 81 5.53 5.34 -1.86
N LEU A 82 5.59 5.86 -3.09
CA LEU A 82 5.95 5.10 -4.28
C LEU A 82 7.09 5.79 -5.04
N ALA A 83 8.19 5.06 -5.24
CA ALA A 83 9.21 5.39 -6.23
C ALA A 83 9.16 4.39 -7.39
N LEU A 84 9.51 4.87 -8.59
CA LEU A 84 9.63 4.06 -9.78
C LEU A 84 11.07 4.18 -10.30
N ARG A 85 11.64 3.06 -10.78
CA ARG A 85 12.95 3.03 -11.43
C ARG A 85 12.91 3.71 -12.81
#